data_AF-A0A430HBX9-F1
#
_entry.id   AF-A0A430HBX9-F1
#
_cell.length_a   1.000
_cell.length_b   1.000
_cell.length_c   1.000
_cell.angle_alpha   90.00
_cell.angle_beta   90.00
_cell.angle_gamma   90.00
#
_symmetry.space_group_name_H-M   'P 1'
#
loop_
_entity.id
_entity.type
_entity.pdbx_description
1 polymer ?
#
loop_
_entity_poly.entity_id
_entity_poly.type
_entity_poly.pdbx_seq_one_letter_code
_entity_poly.pdbx_strand_id
1 'polypeptide(L)'
;FQHFVGLRSISQIPDRTTIWTFMERLIQAGASDSIFEAVNRQLSKHGYIARGGQMFDASIVQAPKQSLSKTKTAVVKENAMPIEWKPAKRRQKDMDARWTKKYGKSY
;
A
#
# COMPACT_ATOMS: atom_id res chain seq x y z
N PHE A 1 16.74 3.70 -1.36
CA PHE A 1 16.40 2.64 -0.38
C PHE A 1 17.65 2.06 0.30
N GLN A 2 18.66 1.57 -0.45
CA GLN A 2 19.88 0.98 0.14
C GLN A 2 20.66 1.92 1.08
N HIS A 3 20.81 3.21 0.71
CA HIS A 3 21.41 4.23 1.59
C HIS A 3 20.60 4.49 2.87
N PHE A 4 19.27 4.38 2.80
CA PHE A 4 18.37 4.63 3.94
C PHE A 4 18.50 3.56 5.03
N VAL A 5 18.69 2.30 4.63
CA VAL A 5 18.95 1.18 5.56
C VAL A 5 20.45 1.01 5.89
N GLY A 6 21.30 1.96 5.51
CA GLY A 6 22.74 1.92 5.84
C GLY A 6 23.55 0.85 5.10
N LEU A 7 23.01 0.24 4.05
CA LEU A 7 23.70 -0.78 3.26
C LEU A 7 24.67 -0.10 2.30
N ARG A 8 25.97 -0.12 2.66
CA ARG A 8 27.06 0.54 1.92
C ARG A 8 27.85 -0.39 1.00
N SER A 9 27.78 -1.70 1.20
CA SER A 9 28.43 -2.70 0.33
C SER A 9 27.39 -3.57 -0.37
N ILE A 10 27.50 -3.65 -1.70
CA ILE A 10 26.59 -4.40 -2.57
C ILE A 10 26.65 -5.91 -2.30
N SER A 11 27.70 -6.41 -1.65
CA SER A 11 27.98 -7.85 -1.51
C SER A 11 27.17 -8.59 -0.44
N GLN A 12 26.47 -7.89 0.46
CA GLN A 12 25.68 -8.52 1.56
C GLN A 12 24.22 -8.09 1.58
N ILE A 13 23.66 -7.68 0.44
CA ILE A 13 22.22 -7.42 0.37
C ILE A 13 21.51 -8.78 0.32
N PRO A 14 20.69 -9.13 1.32
CA PRO A 14 19.93 -10.37 1.27
C PRO A 14 18.99 -10.30 0.08
N ASP A 15 19.00 -11.35 -0.75
CA ASP A 15 18.09 -11.47 -1.86
C ASP A 15 16.66 -11.74 -1.37
N ARG A 16 15.70 -11.70 -2.30
CA ARG A 16 14.28 -11.94 -2.02
C ARG A 16 14.06 -13.24 -1.25
N THR A 17 14.79 -14.29 -1.62
CA THR A 17 14.68 -15.63 -1.01
C THR A 17 15.20 -15.64 0.42
N THR A 18 16.33 -14.99 0.68
CA THR A 18 16.90 -14.87 2.03
C THR A 18 15.95 -14.12 2.97
N ILE A 19 15.37 -13.01 2.52
CA ILE A 19 14.38 -12.26 3.30
C ILE A 19 13.13 -13.11 3.56
N TRP A 20 12.66 -13.83 2.54
CA TRP A 20 11.49 -14.70 2.67
C TRP A 20 11.72 -15.84 3.68
N THR A 21 12.86 -16.54 3.58
CA THR A 21 13.19 -17.63 4.52
C THR A 21 13.35 -17.12 5.95
N PHE A 22 13.89 -15.92 6.13
CA PHE A 22 13.95 -15.29 7.46
C PHE A 22 12.55 -15.03 8.03
N MET A 23 11.65 -14.45 7.24
CA MET A 23 10.26 -14.22 7.66
C MET A 23 9.53 -15.52 7.98
N GLU A 24 9.69 -16.54 7.13
CA GLU A 24 9.06 -17.86 7.32
C GLU A 24 9.48 -18.49 8.66
N ARG A 25 10.77 -18.40 9.01
CA ARG A 25 11.28 -18.89 10.30
C ARG A 25 10.69 -18.12 11.49
N LEU A 26 10.50 -16.81 11.36
CA LEU A 26 9.87 -15.99 12.42
C LEU A 26 8.40 -16.33 12.61
N ILE A 27 7.69 -16.67 11.53
CA ILE A 27 6.28 -17.09 11.58
C ILE A 27 6.20 -18.46 12.25
N GLN A 28 7.02 -19.43 11.82
CA GLN A 28 7.07 -20.77 12.41
C GLN A 28 7.42 -20.76 13.91
N ALA A 29 8.28 -19.83 14.33
CA ALA A 29 8.64 -19.64 15.73
C ALA A 29 7.60 -18.86 16.56
N GLY A 30 6.52 -18.36 15.95
CA GLY A 30 5.53 -17.51 16.63
C GLY A 30 6.09 -16.17 17.15
N ALA A 31 7.28 -15.77 16.69
CA ALA A 31 8.01 -14.59 17.19
C ALA A 31 7.76 -13.33 16.34
N SER A 32 6.99 -13.44 15.26
CA SER A 32 6.73 -12.33 14.33
C SER A 32 6.08 -11.14 15.04
N ASP A 33 5.03 -11.40 15.81
CA ASP A 33 4.26 -10.35 16.49
C ASP A 33 5.08 -9.69 17.62
N SER A 34 5.83 -10.47 18.38
CA SER A 34 6.65 -9.95 19.48
C SER A 34 7.81 -9.08 18.99
N ILE A 35 8.44 -9.46 17.87
CA ILE A 35 9.47 -8.64 17.22
C ILE A 35 8.84 -7.35 16.66
N PHE A 36 7.68 -7.46 16.00
CA PHE A 36 6.98 -6.30 15.46
C PHE A 36 6.60 -5.31 16.56
N GLU A 37 6.07 -5.80 17.67
CA GLU A 37 5.73 -4.97 18.83
C GLU A 37 6.96 -4.34 19.48
N ALA A 38 8.07 -5.07 19.58
CA ALA A 38 9.33 -4.52 20.10
C ALA A 38 9.89 -3.40 19.22
N VAL A 39 9.85 -3.56 17.90
CA VAL A 39 10.23 -2.51 16.94
C VAL A 39 9.29 -1.32 17.08
N ASN A 40 7.98 -1.55 17.12
CA ASN A 40 6.99 -0.49 17.26
C ASN A 40 7.17 0.29 18.57
N ARG A 41 7.50 -0.39 19.68
CA ARG A 41 7.85 0.25 20.97
C ARG A 41 9.09 1.14 20.87
N GLN A 42 10.13 0.69 20.17
CA GLN A 42 11.32 1.51 19.94
C GLN A 42 11.00 2.75 19.10
N LEU A 43 10.26 2.57 18.00
CA LEU A 43 9.78 3.68 17.18
C LEU A 43 8.90 4.64 17.98
N SER A 44 8.04 4.13 18.87
CA SER A 44 7.22 4.94 19.79
C SER A 44 8.09 5.82 20.67
N LYS A 45 9.10 5.22 21.30
CA LYS A 45 9.98 5.89 22.26
C LYS A 45 10.75 7.04 21.62
N HIS A 46 11.13 6.89 20.36
CA HIS A 46 11.83 7.91 19.60
C HIS A 46 10.89 8.88 18.86
N GLY A 47 9.56 8.77 19.04
CA GLY A 47 8.59 9.68 18.41
C GLY A 47 8.37 9.43 16.92
N TYR A 48 8.80 8.27 16.40
CA TYR A 48 8.66 7.89 14.99
C TYR A 48 7.33 7.17 14.69
N ILE A 49 6.46 6.98 15.69
CA ILE A 49 5.10 6.51 15.40
C ILE A 49 4.33 7.63 14.71
N ALA A 50 3.80 7.30 13.54
CA ALA A 50 2.76 8.03 12.84
C ALA A 50 1.52 8.19 13.72
N ARG A 51 1.49 9.20 14.58
CA ARG A 51 0.24 9.59 15.23
C ARG A 51 -0.62 10.27 14.16
N GLY A 52 -1.89 9.87 14.06
CA GLY A 52 -2.81 10.48 13.10
C GLY A 52 -2.73 12.01 13.18
N GLY A 53 -2.38 12.66 12.06
CA GLY A 53 -2.09 14.10 11.99
C GLY A 53 -0.64 14.45 11.62
N GLN A 54 0.30 13.50 11.68
CA GLN A 54 1.68 13.75 11.25
C GLN A 54 1.79 13.65 9.72
N MET A 55 2.21 14.73 9.07
CA MET A 55 2.45 14.76 7.63
C MET A 55 3.67 13.90 7.31
N PHE A 56 3.44 12.70 6.77
CA PHE A 56 4.47 11.96 6.05
C PHE A 56 4.62 12.54 4.65
N ASP A 57 5.83 12.46 4.09
CA ASP A 57 6.04 12.62 2.65
C ASP A 57 5.45 11.42 1.91
N ALA A 58 4.11 11.34 1.90
CA ALA A 58 3.37 10.31 1.20
C ALA A 58 3.31 10.68 -0.28
N SER A 59 4.02 9.89 -1.09
CA SER A 59 3.88 9.90 -2.54
C SER A 59 2.54 9.26 -2.92
N ILE A 60 1.68 10.00 -3.62
CA ILE A 60 0.44 9.44 -4.19
C ILE A 60 0.86 8.55 -5.37
N VAL A 61 0.57 7.26 -5.29
CA VAL A 61 0.74 6.33 -6.41
C VAL A 61 -0.49 6.43 -7.31
N GLN A 62 -0.30 6.65 -8.61
CA GLN A 62 -1.42 6.70 -9.54
C GLN A 62 -2.00 5.31 -9.75
N ALA A 63 -3.29 5.16 -9.44
CA ALA A 63 -4.06 4.00 -9.88
C ALA A 63 -4.34 4.09 -11.40
N PRO A 64 -4.53 2.95 -12.09
CA PRO A 64 -4.93 2.94 -13.49
C PRO A 64 -6.22 3.74 -13.73
N LYS A 65 -6.14 4.79 -14.55
CA LYS A 65 -7.29 5.66 -14.85
C LYS A 65 -8.31 4.90 -15.70
N GLN A 66 -9.49 4.68 -15.15
CA GLN A 66 -10.57 4.03 -15.89
C GLN A 66 -11.36 5.05 -16.70
N SER A 67 -11.45 4.84 -18.02
CA SER A 67 -12.42 5.54 -18.85
C SER A 67 -13.80 4.88 -18.70
N LEU A 68 -14.79 5.69 -18.31
CA LEU A 68 -16.20 5.34 -18.15
C LEU A 68 -17.06 6.46 -18.76
N SER A 69 -18.21 6.10 -19.36
CA SER A 69 -19.19 7.10 -19.79
C SER A 69 -19.82 7.78 -18.57
N LYS A 70 -20.32 9.02 -18.74
CA LYS A 70 -20.94 9.79 -17.65
C LYS A 70 -22.08 9.02 -16.95
N THR A 71 -22.91 8.32 -17.74
CA THR A 71 -24.00 7.47 -17.25
C THR A 71 -23.50 6.33 -16.36
N LYS A 72 -22.46 5.62 -16.79
CA LYS A 72 -21.87 4.50 -16.04
C LYS A 72 -21.14 4.98 -14.79
N THR A 73 -20.56 6.17 -14.84
CA THR A 73 -19.87 6.80 -13.69
C THR A 73 -20.86 7.14 -12.58
N ALA A 74 -22.07 7.61 -12.91
CA ALA A 74 -23.11 7.88 -11.91
C ALA A 74 -23.52 6.60 -11.17
N VAL A 75 -23.76 5.52 -11.92
CA VAL A 75 -24.12 4.20 -11.36
C VAL A 75 -23.01 3.65 -10.44
N VAL A 76 -21.74 3.71 -10.87
CA VAL A 76 -20.60 3.26 -10.05
C VAL A 76 -20.42 4.13 -8.79
N LYS A 77 -20.72 5.44 -8.86
CA LYS A 77 -20.67 6.33 -7.69
C LYS A 77 -21.71 5.98 -6.63
N GLU A 78 -22.86 5.46 -7.03
CA GLU A 78 -23.92 4.95 -6.13
C GLU A 78 -23.62 3.53 -5.61
N ASN A 79 -22.39 3.04 -5.82
CA ASN A 79 -21.96 1.67 -5.54
C ASN A 79 -22.81 0.61 -6.28
N ALA A 80 -23.48 1.00 -7.36
CA ALA A 80 -24.26 0.11 -8.20
C ALA A 80 -23.44 -0.36 -9.42
N MET A 81 -23.77 -1.54 -9.92
CA MET A 81 -23.06 -2.14 -11.06
C MET A 81 -23.84 -1.93 -12.36
N PRO A 82 -23.21 -1.41 -13.43
CA PRO A 82 -23.87 -1.30 -14.73
C PRO A 82 -24.25 -2.68 -15.30
N ILE A 83 -25.53 -2.85 -15.65
CA ILE A 83 -26.10 -4.08 -16.22
C ILE A 83 -25.35 -4.55 -17.49
N GLU A 84 -24.88 -3.61 -18.31
CA GLU A 84 -24.20 -3.88 -19.58
C GLU A 84 -22.82 -4.55 -19.45
N TRP A 85 -22.25 -4.67 -18.24
CA TRP A 85 -20.93 -5.26 -18.08
C TRP A 85 -20.99 -6.79 -18.03
N LYS A 86 -20.37 -7.43 -19.02
CA LYS A 86 -20.07 -8.88 -19.00
C LYS A 86 -19.07 -9.22 -17.89
N PRO A 87 -19.06 -10.47 -17.36
CA PRO A 87 -18.16 -10.87 -16.27
C PRO A 87 -16.68 -10.56 -16.49
N ALA A 88 -16.18 -10.75 -17.73
CA ALA A 88 -14.79 -10.45 -18.07
C ALA A 88 -14.45 -8.95 -17.92
N LYS A 89 -15.36 -8.06 -18.30
CA LYS A 89 -15.17 -6.62 -18.21
C LYS A 89 -15.24 -6.12 -16.77
N ARG A 90 -16.01 -6.79 -15.90
CA ARG A 90 -16.09 -6.48 -14.47
C ARG A 90 -14.75 -6.71 -13.77
N ARG A 91 -14.07 -7.83 -14.05
CA ARG A 91 -12.75 -8.14 -13.45
C ARG A 91 -11.66 -7.13 -13.81
N GLN A 92 -11.83 -6.41 -14.91
CA GLN A 92 -10.90 -5.35 -15.35
C GLN A 92 -11.21 -3.99 -14.74
N LYS A 93 -12.35 -3.83 -14.04
CA LYS A 93 -12.81 -2.56 -13.48
C LYS A 93 -12.79 -2.64 -11.96
N ASP A 94 -11.89 -1.89 -11.36
CA ASP A 94 -11.89 -1.52 -9.94
C ASP A 94 -13.00 -0.48 -9.68
N MET A 95 -14.07 -0.90 -9.00
CA MET A 95 -15.21 -0.03 -8.66
C MET A 95 -14.97 0.79 -7.38
N ASP A 96 -13.94 0.44 -6.61
CA ASP A 96 -13.61 1.07 -5.34
C ASP A 96 -12.64 2.23 -5.52
N ALA A 97 -11.97 2.32 -6.67
CA ALA A 97 -11.14 3.46 -7.04
C ALA A 97 -11.87 4.80 -6.85
N ARG A 98 -11.27 5.72 -6.10
CA ARG A 98 -11.76 7.09 -5.88
C ARG A 98 -10.66 8.10 -6.20
N TRP A 99 -11.07 9.23 -6.75
CA TRP A 99 -10.18 10.38 -6.95
C TRP A 99 -9.82 10.99 -5.59
N THR A 100 -8.54 11.28 -5.37
CA THR A 100 -8.06 11.96 -4.17
C THR A 100 -7.61 13.37 -4.51
N LYS A 101 -7.99 14.38 -3.72
CA LYS A 101 -7.57 15.76 -3.94
C LYS A 101 -6.46 16.14 -2.96
N LYS A 102 -5.28 16.51 -3.47
CA LYS A 102 -4.15 17.03 -2.68
C LYS A 102 -3.69 18.36 -3.27
N TYR A 103 -3.62 19.41 -2.45
CA TYR A 103 -3.21 20.77 -2.85
C TYR A 103 -3.93 21.31 -4.11
N GLY A 104 -5.25 21.17 -4.17
CA GLY A 104 -6.04 21.66 -5.30
C GLY A 104 -5.99 20.78 -6.57
N LYS A 105 -5.08 19.81 -6.64
CA LYS A 105 -4.95 18.85 -7.75
C LYS A 105 -5.66 17.54 -7.43
N SER A 106 -6.40 17.01 -8.40
CA SER A 106 -7.02 15.68 -8.30
C SER A 106 -6.07 14.63 -8.84
N TYR A 107 -5.89 13.56 -8.06
CA TYR A 107 -5.08 12.39 -8.37
C TYR A 107 -5.96 11.15 -8.45
#